data_AF-A0A7C1BEY5-F1
#
_entry.id   AF-A0A7C1BEY5-F1
#
_cell.length_a   1.000
_cell.length_b   1.000
_cell.length_c   1.000
_cell.angle_alpha   90.00
_cell.angle_beta   90.00
_cell.angle_gamma   90.00
#
_symmetry.space_group_name_H-M   'P 1'
#
loop_
_entity.id
_entity.type
_entity.pdbx_description
1 polymer ?
#
loop_
_entity_poly.entity_id
_entity_poly.type
_entity_poly.pdbx_seq_one_letter_code
_entity_poly.pdbx_strand_id
1 'polypeptide(L)'
;MRPRGRERCQLTNDLILAELIPFLRIRKQKKLTNLLLNIKRLNLSIHWGQIIECQYKCLKNGLNGVSIPDLIIAQNAKQNNCEIYSLDNHFSLMKDILTLNIQI
;
A
#
# COMPACT_ATOMS: atom_id res chain seq x y z
N MET A 1 25.06 -24.54 4.23
CA MET A 1 24.21 -23.80 3.27
C MET A 1 23.97 -22.39 3.80
N ARG A 2 24.45 -21.35 3.13
CA ARG A 2 24.04 -19.96 3.44
C ARG A 2 22.64 -19.75 2.86
N PRO A 3 21.66 -19.18 3.60
CA PRO A 3 20.36 -18.89 3.01
C PRO A 3 20.56 -17.89 1.87
N ARG A 4 20.00 -18.18 0.69
CA ARG A 4 19.92 -17.24 -0.43
C ARG A 4 19.30 -15.95 0.11
N GLY A 5 20.02 -14.83 0.02
CA GLY A 5 19.51 -13.53 0.42
C GLY A 5 18.18 -13.27 -0.28
N ARG A 6 17.13 -12.91 0.47
CA ARG A 6 15.85 -12.54 -0.14
C ARG A 6 16.09 -11.29 -0.98
N GLU A 7 15.99 -11.41 -2.29
CA GLU A 7 15.93 -10.26 -3.18
C GLU A 7 14.66 -9.46 -2.84
N ARG A 8 14.82 -8.23 -2.37
CA ARG A 8 13.69 -7.33 -2.09
C ARG A 8 13.30 -6.65 -3.39
N CYS A 9 12.21 -7.10 -4.00
CA CYS A 9 11.64 -6.45 -5.17
C CYS A 9 10.74 -5.29 -4.70
N GLN A 10 11.00 -4.07 -5.18
CA GLN A 10 10.11 -2.94 -4.97
C GLN A 10 8.91 -3.07 -5.92
N LEU A 11 7.71 -3.01 -5.35
CA LEU A 11 6.45 -3.17 -6.07
C LEU A 11 5.59 -1.92 -5.84
N THR A 12 4.76 -1.60 -6.82
CA THR A 12 3.74 -0.54 -6.72
C THR A 12 2.41 -1.04 -7.26
N ASN A 13 1.39 -0.21 -7.30
CA ASN A 13 0.15 -0.45 -8.03
C ASN A 13 -0.36 0.84 -8.65
N ASP A 14 -1.37 0.75 -9.52
CA ASP A 14 -1.88 1.92 -10.23
C ASP A 14 -2.57 2.94 -9.30
N LEU A 15 -3.07 2.52 -8.12
CA LEU A 15 -3.65 3.42 -7.12
C LEU A 15 -2.58 4.32 -6.50
N ILE A 16 -1.45 3.76 -6.06
CA ILE A 16 -0.31 4.52 -5.53
C ILE A 16 0.23 5.49 -6.59
N LEU A 17 0.35 5.03 -7.84
CA LEU A 17 0.79 5.89 -8.95
C LEU A 17 -0.22 7.01 -9.23
N ALA A 18 -1.53 6.74 -9.13
CA ALA A 18 -2.57 7.75 -9.34
C ALA A 18 -2.49 8.90 -8.33
N GLU A 19 -2.06 8.64 -7.09
CA GLU A 19 -1.86 9.69 -6.07
C GLU A 19 -0.53 10.43 -6.24
N LEU A 20 0.57 9.71 -6.54
CA LEU A 20 1.91 10.30 -6.58
C LEU A 20 2.23 11.04 -7.87
N ILE A 21 1.84 10.48 -9.04
CA ILE A 21 2.27 11.01 -10.34
C ILE A 21 1.75 12.43 -10.62
N PRO A 22 0.48 12.80 -10.33
CA PRO A 22 -0.01 14.16 -10.56
C PRO A 22 0.80 15.22 -9.81
N PHE A 23 1.11 14.98 -8.53
CA PHE A 23 1.94 15.87 -7.71
C PHE A 23 3.34 16.06 -8.30
N LEU A 24 3.98 14.96 -8.73
CA LEU A 24 5.30 15.01 -9.35
C LEU A 24 5.30 15.75 -10.69
N ARG A 25 4.23 15.62 -11.48
CA ARG A 25 4.06 16.35 -12.74
C ARG A 25 3.93 17.85 -12.52
N ILE A 26 3.13 18.29 -11.55
CA ILE A 26 3.02 19.71 -11.16
C ILE A 26 4.41 20.26 -10.77
N ARG A 27 5.20 19.47 -10.03
CA ARG A 27 6.58 19.83 -9.64
C ARG A 27 7.63 19.63 -10.73
N LYS A 28 7.23 19.25 -11.95
CA LYS A 28 8.11 18.99 -13.11
C LYS A 28 9.20 17.93 -12.86
N GLN A 29 8.95 16.99 -11.94
CA GLN A 29 9.88 15.92 -11.56
C GLN A 29 9.86 14.75 -12.55
N LYS A 30 10.30 14.99 -13.79
CA LYS A 30 10.23 14.02 -14.90
C LYS A 30 11.03 12.75 -14.63
N LYS A 31 12.26 12.88 -14.11
CA LYS A 31 13.14 11.73 -13.83
C LYS A 31 12.50 10.78 -12.81
N LEU A 32 12.00 11.33 -11.70
CA LEU A 32 11.34 10.53 -10.65
C LEU A 32 10.04 9.89 -11.15
N THR A 33 9.24 10.64 -11.93
CA THR A 33 8.02 10.11 -12.57
C THR A 33 8.33 8.88 -13.42
N ASN A 34 9.36 8.95 -14.27
CA ASN A 34 9.76 7.84 -15.13
C ASN A 34 10.27 6.63 -14.34
N LEU A 35 11.03 6.87 -13.27
CA LEU A 35 11.50 5.78 -12.40
C LEU A 35 10.32 5.05 -11.75
N LEU A 36 9.34 5.78 -11.20
CA LEU A 36 8.15 5.19 -10.57
C LEU A 36 7.30 4.40 -11.57
N LEU A 37 7.11 4.92 -12.79
CA LEU A 37 6.32 4.26 -13.82
C LEU A 37 6.93 2.94 -14.33
N ASN A 38 8.24 2.76 -14.14
CA ASN A 38 8.99 1.56 -14.50
C ASN A 38 9.05 0.51 -13.36
N ILE A 39 8.58 0.84 -12.16
CA ILE A 39 8.47 -0.14 -11.07
C ILE A 39 7.43 -1.20 -11.43
N LYS A 40 7.71 -2.46 -11.10
CA LYS A 40 6.77 -3.57 -11.33
C LYS A 40 5.47 -3.33 -10.56
N ARG A 41 4.35 -3.53 -11.25
CA ARG A 41 3.01 -3.28 -10.71
C ARG A 41 2.37 -4.58 -10.25
N LEU A 42 1.74 -4.53 -9.09
CA LEU A 42 0.81 -5.53 -8.61
C LEU A 42 -0.59 -5.21 -9.14
N ASN A 43 -1.27 -6.22 -9.65
CA ASN A 43 -2.66 -6.08 -10.05
C ASN A 43 -3.53 -5.83 -8.83
N LEU A 44 -4.46 -4.89 -8.96
CA LEU A 44 -5.48 -4.60 -7.95
C LEU A 44 -6.67 -5.54 -8.15
N SER A 45 -6.96 -6.37 -7.15
CA SER A 45 -8.17 -7.22 -7.12
C SER A 45 -9.07 -6.78 -5.97
N ILE A 46 -9.89 -5.76 -6.24
CA ILE A 46 -10.67 -5.09 -5.19
C ILE A 46 -11.87 -5.95 -4.79
N HIS A 47 -11.88 -6.42 -3.55
CA HIS A 47 -13.01 -7.10 -2.92
C HIS A 47 -13.74 -6.14 -1.99
N TRP A 48 -14.80 -5.50 -2.48
CA TRP A 48 -15.52 -4.45 -1.75
C TRP A 48 -16.10 -4.91 -0.41
N GLY A 49 -16.59 -6.15 -0.31
CA GLY A 49 -17.04 -6.72 0.96
C GLY A 49 -15.94 -6.73 2.03
N GLN A 50 -14.71 -7.09 1.65
CA GLN A 50 -13.57 -7.04 2.57
C GLN A 50 -13.19 -5.61 2.93
N ILE A 51 -13.31 -4.64 2.01
CA ILE A 51 -13.06 -3.22 2.29
C ILE A 51 -14.04 -2.70 3.34
N ILE A 52 -15.34 -3.00 3.19
CA ILE A 52 -16.37 -2.64 4.17
C ILE A 52 -16.05 -3.23 5.54
N GLU A 53 -15.70 -4.52 5.59
CA GLU A 53 -15.31 -5.19 6.85
C GLU A 53 -14.06 -4.58 7.48
N CYS A 54 -13.05 -4.21 6.67
CA CYS A 54 -11.85 -3.55 7.18
C CYS A 54 -12.19 -2.17 7.75
N GLN A 55 -12.99 -1.38 7.04
CA GLN A 55 -13.42 -0.06 7.52
C GLN A 55 -14.21 -0.16 8.81
N TYR A 56 -15.15 -1.12 8.89
CA TYR A 56 -15.89 -1.40 10.11
C TYR A 56 -14.96 -1.73 11.28
N LYS A 57 -13.96 -2.60 11.06
CA LYS A 57 -12.96 -2.94 12.09
C LYS A 57 -12.15 -1.73 12.53
N CYS A 58 -11.70 -0.86 11.61
CA CYS A 58 -11.00 0.37 11.96
C CYS A 58 -11.87 1.27 12.85
N LEU A 59 -13.10 1.55 12.42
CA LEU A 59 -14.04 2.41 13.16
C LEU A 59 -14.36 1.83 14.55
N LYS A 60 -14.59 0.51 14.64
CA LYS A 60 -14.87 -0.18 15.90
C LYS A 60 -13.72 -0.07 16.91
N ASN A 61 -12.48 0.02 16.43
CA ASN A 61 -11.29 0.18 17.27
C ASN A 61 -10.89 1.66 17.47
N GLY A 62 -11.76 2.60 17.10
CA GLY A 62 -11.52 4.04 17.26
C GLY A 62 -10.55 4.64 16.22
N LEU A 63 -10.12 3.85 15.23
CA LEU A 63 -9.29 4.33 14.14
C LEU A 63 -10.18 4.96 13.06
N ASN A 64 -10.39 6.27 13.20
CA ASN A 64 -11.17 7.08 12.27
C ASN A 64 -10.29 7.66 11.16
N GLY A 65 -10.91 8.07 10.04
CA GLY A 65 -10.22 8.82 8.98
C GLY A 65 -9.37 7.98 8.01
N VAL A 66 -9.37 6.64 8.16
CA VAL A 66 -8.71 5.75 7.18
C VAL A 66 -9.41 5.89 5.84
N SER A 67 -8.61 6.17 4.80
CA SER A 67 -9.13 6.36 3.46
C SER A 67 -9.41 5.00 2.79
N ILE A 68 -10.38 4.97 1.88
CA ILE A 68 -10.62 3.77 1.07
C ILE A 68 -9.38 3.36 0.26
N PRO A 69 -8.60 4.30 -0.33
CA PRO A 69 -7.30 3.97 -0.92
C PRO A 69 -6.36 3.20 0.01
N ASP A 70 -6.22 3.63 1.27
CA ASP A 70 -5.36 2.93 2.25
C ASP A 70 -5.82 1.49 2.50
N LEU A 71 -7.14 1.29 2.59
CA LEU A 71 -7.72 -0.04 2.73
C LEU A 71 -7.50 -0.91 1.48
N ILE A 72 -7.57 -0.32 0.28
CA ILE A 72 -7.27 -1.03 -0.96
C ILE A 72 -5.80 -1.45 -1.01
N ILE A 73 -4.87 -0.58 -0.58
CA ILE A 73 -3.45 -0.90 -0.48
C ILE A 73 -3.24 -2.04 0.54
N ALA A 74 -3.86 -1.95 1.71
CA ALA A 74 -3.78 -2.98 2.75
C ALA A 74 -4.31 -4.34 2.27
N GLN A 75 -5.46 -4.34 1.58
CA GLN A 75 -6.02 -5.54 0.97
C GLN A 75 -5.08 -6.12 -0.11
N ASN A 76 -4.55 -5.27 -0.99
CA ASN A 76 -3.69 -5.70 -2.09
C ASN A 76 -2.39 -6.32 -1.57
N ALA A 77 -1.80 -5.75 -0.52
CA ALA A 77 -0.62 -6.31 0.13
C ALA A 77 -0.91 -7.68 0.75
N LYS A 78 -2.05 -7.82 1.45
CA LYS A 78 -2.47 -9.07 2.07
C LYS A 78 -2.75 -10.19 1.06
N GLN A 79 -3.40 -9.86 -0.05
CA GLN A 79 -3.68 -10.80 -1.15
C GLN A 79 -2.40 -11.32 -1.83
N ASN A 80 -1.35 -10.50 -1.87
CA ASN A 80 -0.08 -10.83 -2.55
C ASN A 80 1.04 -11.21 -1.57
N ASN A 81 0.74 -11.42 -0.28
CA ASN A 81 1.70 -11.70 0.78
C ASN A 81 2.91 -10.72 0.78
N CYS A 82 2.65 -9.45 0.50
CA CYS A 82 3.65 -8.40 0.42
C CYS A 82 3.72 -7.61 1.74
N GLU A 83 4.91 -7.08 2.03
CA GLU A 83 5.09 -6.11 3.11
C GLU A 83 4.78 -4.70 2.59
N ILE A 84 4.09 -3.90 3.39
CA ILE A 84 3.85 -2.48 3.09
C ILE A 84 5.03 -1.68 3.62
N TYR A 85 5.65 -0.88 2.75
CA TYR A 85 6.60 0.15 3.15
C TYR A 85 5.89 1.50 3.15
N SER A 86 5.76 2.12 4.32
CA SER A 86 5.09 3.41 4.45
C SER A 86 5.65 4.21 5.63
N LEU A 87 5.74 5.53 5.44
CA LEU A 87 5.99 6.49 6.51
C LEU A 87 4.69 7.02 7.15
N ASP A 88 3.52 6.58 6.63
CA ASP A 88 2.22 6.98 7.14
C ASP A 88 1.83 6.12 8.35
N ASN A 89 1.56 6.82 9.45
CA ASN A 89 1.14 6.22 10.72
C ASN A 89 -0.18 5.45 10.61
N HIS A 90 -1.06 5.74 9.65
CA HIS A 90 -2.29 4.99 9.43
C HIS A 90 -2.03 3.51 9.23
N PHE A 91 -1.01 3.14 8.44
CA PHE A 91 -0.67 1.73 8.25
C PHE A 91 -0.15 1.11 9.53
N SER A 92 0.70 1.82 10.29
CA SER A 92 1.17 1.32 11.59
C SER A 92 0.02 1.05 12.56
N LEU A 93 -1.01 1.90 12.59
CA LEU A 93 -2.20 1.69 13.43
C LEU A 93 -3.11 0.57 12.91
N MET A 94 -3.22 0.42 11.58
CA MET A 94 -3.96 -0.68 10.97
C MET A 94 -3.30 -2.05 11.15
N LYS A 95 -1.99 -2.09 11.42
CA LYS A 95 -1.19 -3.32 11.55
C LYS A 95 -1.86 -4.34 12.45
N ASP A 96 -2.24 -3.91 13.65
CA ASP A 96 -2.78 -4.77 14.69
C ASP A 96 -4.25 -5.12 14.42
N ILE A 97 -5.00 -4.19 13.83
CA ILE A 97 -6.43 -4.35 13.52
C ILE A 97 -6.65 -5.32 12.34
N LEU A 98 -5.81 -5.24 11.30
CA LEU A 98 -5.99 -5.95 10.03
C LEU A 98 -4.96 -7.07 9.79
N THR A 99 -3.99 -7.22 10.70
CA THR A 99 -2.90 -8.19 10.63
C THR A 99 -2.05 -7.98 9.37
N LEU A 100 -1.45 -6.78 9.26
CA LEU A 100 -0.62 -6.40 8.12
C LEU A 100 0.86 -6.65 8.41
N ASN A 101 1.63 -7.01 7.39
CA ASN A 101 3.09 -6.99 7.46
C ASN A 101 3.58 -5.62 7.00
N ILE A 102 4.25 -4.89 7.89
CA ILE A 102 4.70 -3.52 7.64
C ILE A 102 6.18 -3.43 7.95
N GLN A 103 6.90 -2.77 7.04
CA GLN A 103 8.26 -2.34 7.25
C GLN A 103 8.28 -0.81 7.30
N ILE A 104 8.80 -0.27 8.41
CA ILE A 104 9.04 1.16 8.62
C ILE A 104 10.48 1.48 8.21
#